data_AF-A0A8H6HKS6-F1
#
_entry.id   AF-A0A8H6HKS6-F1
#
_cell.length_a   1.000
_cell.length_b   1.000
_cell.length_c   1.000
_cell.angle_alpha   90.00
_cell.angle_beta   90.00
_cell.angle_gamma   90.00
#
_symmetry.space_group_name_H-M   'P 1'
#
loop_
_entity.id
_entity.type
_entity.pdbx_description
1 polymer ?
#
loop_
_entity_poly.entity_id
_entity_poly.type
_entity_poly.pdbx_seq_one_letter_code
_entity_poly.pdbx_strand_id
1 'polypeptide(L)'
;MKAPVYAFFKSDPVFQHIDGRPCHVFTCAAAHCRNPTNTVRRYLDTKDSNSTSGLRKHAKKCWGPEALKAAQTAADANTVRSSGILASGSFSGAIDKIFERFGKGRVTYSHRAHTKVESRAECVRWVAESLRPVGVIGDRGFLCIAKTGRPDHYIPSPSTVSRDLKNSFVKCRTRIAKYLQVRVCSNEDYRGEVVGAKGLRVGRRRMGNN
;
A
#
# COMPACT_ATOMS: atom_id res chain seq x y z
N MET A 1 24.08 14.34 -3.35
CA MET A 1 22.84 15.01 -2.90
C MET A 1 22.37 14.37 -1.59
N LYS A 2 22.35 15.10 -0.47
CA LYS A 2 22.08 14.52 0.87
C LYS A 2 20.60 14.44 1.25
N ALA A 3 19.71 15.20 0.60
CA ALA A 3 18.31 15.26 1.01
C ALA A 3 17.53 13.99 0.57
N PRO A 4 16.74 13.35 1.46
CA PRO A 4 16.00 12.13 1.13
C PRO A 4 14.99 12.27 -0.02
N VAL A 5 14.48 13.47 -0.27
CA VAL A 5 13.49 13.75 -1.33
C VAL A 5 13.99 13.41 -2.74
N TYR A 6 15.30 13.41 -2.98
CA TYR A 6 15.82 13.06 -4.31
C TYR A 6 15.60 11.59 -4.66
N ALA A 7 15.32 10.74 -3.68
CA ALA A 7 15.06 9.32 -3.91
C ALA A 7 13.85 9.08 -4.83
N PHE A 8 12.84 9.95 -4.77
CA PHE A 8 11.62 9.87 -5.59
C PHE A 8 11.84 10.18 -7.09
N PHE A 9 13.06 10.58 -7.46
CA PHE A 9 13.45 10.97 -8.80
C PHE A 9 14.62 10.11 -9.27
N LYS A 10 14.82 10.04 -10.60
CA LYS A 10 16.00 9.42 -11.19
C LYS A 10 17.28 10.10 -10.67
N SER A 11 18.35 9.33 -10.56
CA SER A 11 19.64 9.75 -9.97
C SER A 11 20.25 10.95 -10.67
N ASP A 12 20.04 11.06 -11.98
CA ASP A 12 20.76 11.99 -12.84
C ASP A 12 19.81 13.11 -13.31
N PRO A 13 19.78 14.26 -12.61
CA PRO A 13 19.05 15.41 -13.08
C PRO A 13 19.74 16.01 -14.30
N VAL A 14 18.94 16.48 -15.25
CA VAL A 14 19.44 17.12 -16.47
C VAL A 14 19.55 18.62 -16.24
N PHE A 15 20.69 19.22 -16.58
CA PHE A 15 20.85 20.67 -16.61
C PHE A 15 20.30 21.22 -17.93
N GLN A 16 19.38 22.19 -17.87
CA GLN A 16 18.76 22.80 -19.05
C GLN A 16 18.53 24.30 -18.86
N HIS A 17 18.51 25.04 -19.98
CA HIS A 17 18.04 26.43 -20.03
C HIS A 17 16.63 26.47 -20.62
N ILE A 18 15.69 27.01 -19.85
CA ILE A 18 14.29 27.18 -20.28
C ILE A 18 14.01 28.68 -20.22
N ASP A 19 13.62 29.26 -21.35
CA ASP A 19 13.38 30.69 -21.50
C ASP A 19 14.56 31.55 -21.00
N GLY A 20 15.78 31.09 -21.29
CA GLY A 20 17.03 31.75 -20.85
C GLY A 20 17.40 31.55 -19.38
N ARG A 21 16.60 30.81 -18.60
CA ARG A 21 16.85 30.57 -17.16
C ARG A 21 17.47 29.20 -16.91
N PRO A 22 18.61 29.10 -16.20
CA PRO A 22 19.23 27.81 -15.88
C PRO A 22 18.42 27.03 -14.85
N CYS A 23 18.19 25.74 -15.11
CA CYS A 23 17.46 24.86 -14.20
C CYS A 23 17.98 23.42 -14.19
N HIS A 24 17.74 22.73 -13.07
CA HIS A 24 17.83 21.28 -12.99
C HIS A 24 16.46 20.66 -13.23
N VAL A 25 16.40 19.70 -14.13
CA VAL A 25 15.21 18.94 -14.48
C VAL A 25 15.32 17.54 -13.87
N PHE A 26 14.43 17.23 -12.94
CA PHE A 26 14.35 15.94 -12.26
C PHE A 26 13.22 15.10 -12.88
N THR A 27 13.55 13.92 -13.41
CA THR A 27 12.54 12.97 -13.88
C THR A 27 12.00 12.16 -12.70
N CYS A 28 10.68 12.07 -12.55
CA CYS A 28 10.08 11.28 -11.49
C CYS A 28 10.30 9.78 -11.74
N ALA A 29 10.56 9.02 -10.67
CA ALA A 29 10.83 7.59 -10.72
C ALA A 29 9.56 6.71 -10.63
N ALA A 30 8.37 7.31 -10.49
CA ALA A 30 7.13 6.56 -10.37
C ALA A 30 6.74 5.89 -11.71
N ALA A 31 6.20 4.67 -11.64
CA ALA A 31 5.69 3.97 -12.82
C ALA A 31 4.56 4.75 -13.53
N HIS A 32 3.67 5.36 -12.73
CA HIS A 32 2.57 6.20 -13.21
C HIS A 32 2.66 7.59 -12.59
N CYS A 33 3.37 8.49 -13.26
CA CYS A 33 3.53 9.87 -12.81
C CYS A 33 2.25 10.69 -13.00
N ARG A 34 1.92 11.52 -12.01
CA ARG A 34 0.74 12.43 -12.05
C ARG A 34 1.04 13.80 -12.68
N ASN A 35 2.21 13.95 -13.30
CA ASN A 35 2.59 15.12 -14.07
C ASN A 35 2.72 14.72 -15.55
N PRO A 36 2.07 15.40 -16.50
CA PRO A 36 2.12 15.04 -17.92
C PRO A 36 3.53 14.91 -18.50
N THR A 37 4.45 15.78 -18.08
CA THR A 37 5.84 15.79 -18.58
C THR A 37 6.77 14.85 -17.82
N ASN A 38 6.27 14.15 -16.79
CA ASN A 38 7.06 13.31 -15.87
C ASN A 38 8.30 14.00 -15.24
N THR A 39 8.35 15.33 -15.25
CA THR A 39 9.54 16.10 -14.88
C THR A 39 9.20 17.22 -13.91
N VAL A 40 10.12 17.52 -13.00
CA VAL A 40 10.01 18.63 -12.05
C VAL A 40 11.24 19.50 -12.22
N ARG A 41 11.03 20.80 -12.41
CA ARG A 41 12.11 21.76 -12.63
C ARG A 41 12.46 22.45 -11.32
N ARG A 42 13.75 22.72 -11.15
CA ARG A 42 14.27 23.60 -10.10
C ARG A 42 15.21 24.61 -10.74
N TYR A 43 14.79 25.87 -10.74
CA TYR A 43 15.58 26.95 -11.28
C TYR A 43 16.74 27.34 -10.35
N LEU A 44 17.87 27.70 -10.94
CA LEU A 44 19.12 28.01 -10.22
C LEU A 44 19.37 29.52 -10.09
N ASP A 45 18.62 30.33 -10.84
CA ASP A 45 18.69 31.79 -10.88
C ASP A 45 18.07 32.49 -9.65
N THR A 46 17.32 31.76 -8.84
CA THR A 46 16.64 32.30 -7.65
C THR A 46 17.43 32.08 -6.37
N LYS A 47 17.20 32.94 -5.36
CA LYS A 47 17.77 32.78 -4.00
C LYS A 47 17.41 31.44 -3.36
N ASP A 48 16.31 30.85 -3.79
CA ASP A 48 15.79 29.54 -3.38
C ASP A 48 16.30 28.39 -4.28
N SER A 49 17.42 28.55 -4.97
CA SER A 49 18.02 27.55 -5.88
C SER A 49 18.26 26.17 -5.24
N ASN A 50 18.42 26.14 -3.90
CA ASN A 50 18.56 24.91 -3.12
C ASN A 50 17.25 24.38 -2.51
N SER A 51 16.13 25.07 -2.72
CA SER A 51 14.84 24.67 -2.18
C SER A 51 14.34 23.36 -2.79
N THR A 52 13.76 22.50 -1.95
CA THR A 52 13.20 21.21 -2.33
C THR A 52 11.67 21.19 -2.28
N SER A 53 11.04 22.35 -2.06
CA SER A 53 9.59 22.45 -1.87
C SER A 53 8.80 21.93 -3.07
N GLY A 54 9.21 22.27 -4.30
CA GLY A 54 8.59 21.79 -5.54
C GLY A 54 8.70 20.27 -5.69
N LEU A 55 9.90 19.72 -5.43
CA LEU A 55 10.15 18.28 -5.46
C LEU A 55 9.30 17.54 -4.42
N ARG A 56 9.19 18.07 -3.20
CA ARG A 56 8.35 17.51 -2.13
C ARG A 56 6.87 17.53 -2.49
N LYS A 57 6.36 18.64 -3.03
CA LYS A 57 4.96 18.75 -3.48
C LYS A 57 4.64 17.69 -4.54
N HIS A 58 5.53 17.52 -5.52
CA HIS A 58 5.39 16.49 -6.54
C HIS A 58 5.45 15.07 -5.94
N ALA A 59 6.45 14.79 -5.10
CA ALA A 59 6.59 13.49 -4.45
C ALA A 59 5.35 13.12 -3.62
N LYS A 60 4.81 14.06 -2.83
CA LYS A 60 3.55 13.89 -2.09
C LYS A 60 2.39 13.55 -3.02
N LYS A 61 2.31 14.21 -4.18
CA LYS A 61 1.25 13.96 -5.17
C LYS A 61 1.42 12.57 -5.79
N CYS A 62 2.60 12.18 -6.24
CA CYS A 62 2.81 10.93 -6.98
C CYS A 62 2.88 9.68 -6.10
N TRP A 63 3.52 9.77 -4.94
CA TRP A 63 3.81 8.64 -4.05
C TRP A 63 2.96 8.61 -2.79
N GLY A 64 2.22 9.68 -2.52
CA GLY A 64 1.41 9.84 -1.32
C GLY A 64 2.16 10.49 -0.16
N PRO A 65 1.41 11.04 0.81
CA PRO A 65 1.99 11.72 1.97
C PRO A 65 2.78 10.79 2.89
N GLU A 66 2.35 9.52 3.01
CA GLU A 66 2.97 8.57 3.92
C GLU A 66 4.33 8.09 3.42
N ALA A 67 4.47 7.82 2.11
CA ALA A 67 5.76 7.51 1.51
C ALA A 67 6.76 8.67 1.67
N LEU A 68 6.30 9.92 1.51
CA LEU A 68 7.13 11.10 1.72
C LEU A 68 7.58 11.25 3.18
N LYS A 69 6.68 11.05 4.16
CA LYS A 69 7.03 11.08 5.59
C LYS A 69 8.02 9.97 5.95
N ALA A 70 7.81 8.75 5.44
CA ALA A 70 8.71 7.63 5.67
C ALA A 70 10.10 7.87 5.06
N ALA A 71 10.18 8.49 3.87
CA ALA A 71 11.47 8.86 3.30
C ALA A 71 12.17 9.98 4.10
N GLN A 72 11.42 10.90 4.70
CA GLN A 72 12.00 12.00 5.49
C GLN A 72 12.67 11.55 6.79
N THR A 73 12.37 10.36 7.31
CA THR A 73 13.07 9.80 8.47
C THR A 73 14.41 9.16 8.12
N ALA A 74 14.69 8.96 6.83
CA ALA A 74 15.96 8.43 6.35
C ALA A 74 17.05 9.52 6.32
N ALA A 75 18.30 9.10 6.45
CA ALA A 75 19.44 10.01 6.46
C ALA A 75 19.75 10.60 5.07
N ASP A 76 19.54 9.82 3.99
CA ASP A 76 19.90 10.23 2.64
C ASP A 76 18.99 9.62 1.55
N ALA A 77 19.21 9.97 0.29
CA ALA A 77 18.42 9.46 -0.83
C ALA A 77 18.74 8.00 -1.21
N ASN A 78 19.97 7.52 -0.96
CA ASN A 78 20.40 6.18 -1.35
C ASN A 78 19.82 5.11 -0.44
N THR A 79 19.74 5.41 0.87
CA THR A 79 19.03 4.60 1.86
C THR A 79 17.55 4.46 1.49
N VAL A 80 16.89 5.52 1.03
CA VAL A 80 15.48 5.46 0.57
C VAL A 80 15.28 4.64 -0.70
N ARG A 81 16.22 4.67 -1.64
CA ARG A 81 16.13 3.85 -2.87
C ARG A 81 16.32 2.36 -2.58
N SER A 82 17.19 2.03 -1.63
CA SER A 82 17.54 0.64 -1.28
C SER A 82 16.50 -0.01 -0.36
N SER A 83 15.68 0.79 0.34
CA SER A 83 14.74 0.36 1.39
C SER A 83 13.37 -0.12 0.90
N GLY A 84 13.10 -0.12 -0.40
CA GLY A 84 11.79 -0.52 -0.93
C GLY A 84 10.64 0.45 -0.59
N ILE A 85 10.88 1.59 0.07
CA ILE A 85 9.86 2.65 0.33
C ILE A 85 9.21 3.11 -0.99
N LEU A 86 10.01 3.17 -2.04
CA LEU A 86 9.62 3.53 -3.41
C LEU A 86 9.12 2.32 -4.24
N ALA A 87 9.10 1.12 -3.69
CA ALA A 87 8.50 -0.04 -4.37
C ALA A 87 6.97 0.05 -4.39
N SER A 88 6.37 0.93 -3.58
CA SER A 88 4.92 1.20 -3.56
C SER A 88 4.32 1.69 -4.89
N GLY A 89 5.16 2.04 -5.88
CA GLY A 89 4.76 2.38 -7.24
C GLY A 89 4.91 1.25 -8.27
N SER A 90 5.47 0.09 -7.89
CA SER A 90 5.57 -1.11 -8.71
C SER A 90 4.91 -2.26 -7.96
N PHE A 91 3.74 -2.71 -8.41
CA PHE A 91 2.99 -3.84 -7.87
C PHE A 91 3.70 -5.21 -8.10
N SER A 92 5.03 -5.26 -8.04
CA SER A 92 5.82 -6.47 -8.29
C SER A 92 6.78 -6.84 -7.15
N GLY A 93 6.67 -6.20 -5.99
CA GLY A 93 7.41 -6.59 -4.78
C GLY A 93 6.46 -7.15 -3.73
N ALA A 94 6.76 -8.35 -3.23
CA ALA A 94 6.03 -9.06 -2.18
C ALA A 94 5.46 -8.11 -1.12
N ILE A 95 4.18 -8.31 -0.78
CA ILE A 95 3.40 -7.53 0.20
C ILE A 95 4.20 -7.29 1.49
N ASP A 96 5.06 -8.23 1.86
CA ASP A 96 5.97 -8.20 3.01
C ASP A 96 6.88 -6.95 3.02
N LYS A 97 7.39 -6.50 1.86
CA LYS A 97 8.25 -5.30 1.78
C LYS A 97 7.51 -4.00 2.08
N ILE A 98 6.20 -3.98 1.89
CA ILE A 98 5.36 -2.80 2.18
C ILE A 98 5.15 -2.67 3.70
N PHE A 99 5.15 -3.79 4.43
CA PHE A 99 4.93 -3.84 5.86
C PHE A 99 6.21 -3.93 6.69
N GLU A 100 7.37 -3.96 6.05
CA GLU A 100 8.66 -3.99 6.73
C GLU A 100 8.83 -2.71 7.56
N ARG A 101 8.94 -2.88 8.89
CA ARG A 101 8.99 -1.75 9.83
C ARG A 101 10.29 -0.98 9.66
N PHE A 102 10.23 0.20 9.04
CA PHE A 102 11.33 1.15 9.05
C PHE A 102 11.40 1.93 10.38
N GLY A 103 12.61 1.98 10.97
CA GLY A 103 12.96 2.99 11.97
C GLY A 103 12.45 2.78 13.40
N LYS A 104 12.12 1.57 13.84
CA LYS A 104 11.89 1.29 15.27
C LYS A 104 12.92 0.27 15.76
N GLY A 105 13.51 0.55 16.93
CA GLY A 105 14.60 -0.22 17.53
C GLY A 105 14.27 -1.69 17.80
N ARG A 106 15.15 -2.36 18.56
CA ARG A 106 15.05 -3.80 18.90
C ARG A 106 13.59 -4.21 19.16
N VAL A 107 13.11 -5.25 18.47
CA VAL A 107 11.77 -5.80 18.71
C VAL A 107 11.65 -6.12 20.19
N THR A 108 10.84 -5.34 20.91
CA THR A 108 10.55 -5.57 22.32
C THR A 108 9.29 -6.41 22.44
N TYR A 109 9.34 -7.43 23.27
CA TYR A 109 8.20 -8.27 23.59
C TYR A 109 7.62 -7.83 24.93
N SER A 110 6.30 -7.83 25.04
CA SER A 110 5.63 -7.54 26.31
C SER A 110 6.01 -8.60 27.34
N HIS A 111 6.36 -8.17 28.55
CA HIS A 111 6.56 -9.10 29.67
C HIS A 111 5.24 -9.64 30.24
N ARG A 112 4.13 -8.92 30.00
CA ARG A 112 2.78 -9.30 30.42
C ARG A 112 2.29 -10.48 29.58
N ALA A 113 1.81 -11.52 30.25
CA ALA A 113 1.20 -12.67 29.59
C ALA A 113 -0.08 -12.23 28.84
N HIS A 114 -0.27 -12.79 27.64
CA HIS A 114 -1.48 -12.58 26.89
C HIS A 114 -2.72 -13.08 27.65
N THR A 115 -3.84 -12.38 27.46
CA THR A 115 -5.14 -12.94 27.86
C THR A 115 -5.50 -14.15 27.00
N LYS A 116 -6.51 -14.93 27.38
CA LYS A 116 -6.98 -16.06 26.56
C LYS A 116 -7.41 -15.63 25.15
N VAL A 117 -8.06 -14.47 25.04
CA VAL A 117 -8.54 -13.92 23.76
C VAL A 117 -7.36 -13.47 22.90
N GLU A 118 -6.41 -12.75 23.50
CA GLU A 118 -5.17 -12.33 22.81
C GLU A 118 -4.37 -13.54 22.32
N SER A 119 -4.20 -14.57 23.16
CA SER A 119 -3.45 -15.78 22.79
C SER A 119 -4.06 -16.48 21.58
N ARG A 120 -5.40 -16.54 21.50
CA ARG A 120 -6.12 -17.08 20.34
C ARG A 120 -5.91 -16.23 19.09
N ALA A 121 -6.06 -14.92 19.20
CA ALA A 121 -5.88 -13.99 18.09
C ALA A 121 -4.44 -14.04 17.55
N GLU A 122 -3.46 -14.08 18.44
CA GLU A 122 -2.04 -14.19 18.10
C GLU A 122 -1.71 -15.51 17.42
N CYS A 123 -2.24 -16.64 17.92
CA CYS A 123 -2.06 -17.94 17.26
C CYS A 123 -2.68 -17.97 15.86
N VAL A 124 -3.90 -17.43 15.69
CA VAL A 124 -4.56 -17.33 14.38
C VAL A 124 -3.76 -16.46 13.42
N ARG A 125 -3.29 -15.30 13.90
CA ARG A 125 -2.46 -14.39 13.11
C ARG A 125 -1.19 -15.10 12.65
N TRP A 126 -0.45 -15.72 13.57
CA TRP A 126 0.80 -16.41 13.25
C TRP A 126 0.60 -17.55 12.24
N VAL A 127 -0.41 -18.39 12.44
CA VAL A 127 -0.73 -19.51 11.54
C VAL A 127 -1.10 -19.00 10.14
N ALA A 128 -1.91 -17.93 10.05
CA ALA A 128 -2.34 -17.36 8.79
C ALA A 128 -1.20 -16.65 8.05
N GLU A 129 -0.40 -15.83 8.73
CA GLU A 129 0.70 -15.05 8.14
C GLU A 129 1.86 -15.94 7.71
N SER A 130 2.17 -16.99 8.49
CA SER A 130 3.30 -17.89 8.20
C SER A 130 2.90 -19.14 7.40
N LEU A 131 1.63 -19.26 6.96
CA LEU A 131 1.10 -20.43 6.24
C LEU A 131 1.41 -21.77 6.93
N ARG A 132 1.31 -21.82 8.26
CA ARG A 132 1.66 -23.02 9.04
C ARG A 132 0.48 -23.98 9.15
N PRO A 133 0.73 -25.29 9.26
CA PRO A 133 -0.35 -26.24 9.57
C PRO A 133 -0.86 -25.99 11.00
N VAL A 134 -2.17 -25.95 11.17
CA VAL A 134 -2.80 -25.68 12.49
C VAL A 134 -2.37 -26.69 13.56
N GLY A 135 -1.99 -27.91 13.16
CA GLY A 135 -1.47 -28.95 14.04
C GLY A 135 -0.21 -28.55 14.82
N VAL A 136 0.58 -27.60 14.34
CA VAL A 136 1.81 -27.13 15.01
C VAL A 136 1.54 -26.59 16.43
N ILE A 137 0.33 -26.07 16.67
CA ILE A 137 -0.07 -25.52 17.97
C ILE A 137 -0.17 -26.62 19.05
N GLY A 138 -0.47 -27.85 18.64
CA GLY A 138 -0.54 -29.02 19.51
C GLY A 138 0.74 -29.86 19.51
N ASP A 139 1.78 -29.42 18.80
CA ASP A 139 3.05 -30.15 18.73
C ASP A 139 3.75 -30.17 20.08
N ARG A 140 4.32 -31.32 20.44
CA ARG A 140 5.00 -31.52 21.73
C ARG A 140 6.20 -30.58 21.88
N GLY A 141 7.00 -30.39 20.83
CA GLY A 141 8.18 -29.53 20.85
C GLY A 141 7.81 -28.06 21.00
N PHE A 142 6.80 -27.61 20.25
CA PHE A 142 6.24 -26.26 20.40
C PHE A 142 5.72 -26.01 21.83
N LEU A 143 4.92 -26.94 22.37
CA LEU A 143 4.38 -26.81 23.73
C LEU A 143 5.48 -26.79 24.79
N CYS A 144 6.55 -27.58 24.61
CA CYS A 144 7.71 -27.56 25.50
C CYS A 144 8.36 -26.16 25.52
N ILE A 145 8.66 -25.59 24.35
CA ILE A 145 9.28 -24.27 24.24
C ILE A 145 8.34 -23.18 24.81
N ALA A 146 7.08 -23.17 24.39
CA ALA A 146 6.13 -22.12 24.75
C ALA A 146 5.73 -22.11 26.23
N LYS A 147 5.80 -23.26 26.92
CA LYS A 147 5.48 -23.39 28.35
C LYS A 147 6.70 -23.42 29.26
N THR A 148 7.91 -23.44 28.72
CA THR A 148 9.13 -23.42 29.53
C THR A 148 9.15 -22.15 30.40
N GLY A 149 9.33 -22.32 31.71
CA GLY A 149 9.28 -21.23 32.69
C GLY A 149 7.87 -20.67 33.00
N ARG A 150 6.82 -21.11 32.28
CA ARG A 150 5.42 -20.71 32.51
C ARG A 150 4.45 -21.89 32.21
N PRO A 151 4.38 -22.93 33.05
CA PRO A 151 3.57 -24.13 32.80
C PRO A 151 2.07 -23.87 32.58
N ASP A 152 1.53 -22.90 33.33
CA ASP A 152 0.12 -22.51 33.29
C ASP A 152 -0.21 -21.54 32.14
N HIS A 153 0.76 -21.22 31.27
CA HIS A 153 0.51 -20.37 30.12
C HIS A 153 -0.53 -21.01 29.20
N TYR A 154 -1.61 -20.25 28.95
CA TYR A 154 -2.70 -20.71 28.11
C TYR A 154 -2.28 -20.73 26.64
N ILE A 155 -2.38 -21.90 26.02
CA ILE A 155 -2.20 -22.11 24.59
C ILE A 155 -3.49 -22.73 24.06
N PRO A 156 -4.12 -22.17 23.01
CA PRO A 156 -5.34 -22.71 22.46
C PRO A 156 -5.09 -24.08 21.81
N SER A 157 -6.10 -24.94 21.77
CA SER A 157 -5.98 -26.22 21.04
C SER A 157 -5.98 -26.00 19.51
N PRO A 158 -5.41 -26.93 18.72
CA PRO A 158 -5.47 -26.86 17.26
C PRO A 158 -6.91 -26.70 16.72
N SER A 159 -7.87 -27.42 17.31
CA SER A 159 -9.30 -27.32 16.94
C SER A 159 -9.87 -25.92 17.21
N THR A 160 -9.42 -25.26 18.29
CA THR A 160 -9.80 -23.89 18.61
C THR A 160 -9.26 -22.91 17.58
N VAL A 161 -7.98 -23.01 17.25
CA VAL A 161 -7.33 -22.16 16.24
C VAL A 161 -7.94 -22.38 14.86
N SER A 162 -8.25 -23.62 14.48
CA SER A 162 -8.92 -23.94 13.21
C SER A 162 -10.29 -23.26 13.09
N ARG A 163 -11.10 -23.31 14.17
CA ARG A 163 -12.41 -22.67 14.20
C ARG A 163 -12.30 -21.14 14.10
N ASP A 164 -11.38 -20.56 14.86
CA ASP A 164 -11.18 -19.11 14.85
C ASP A 164 -10.65 -18.61 13.50
N LEU A 165 -9.74 -19.36 12.88
CA LEU A 165 -9.23 -19.08 11.54
C LEU A 165 -10.35 -19.10 10.49
N LYS A 166 -11.21 -20.12 10.52
CA LYS A 166 -12.39 -20.17 9.64
C LYS A 166 -13.29 -18.96 9.86
N ASN A 167 -13.56 -18.62 11.12
CA ASN A 167 -14.38 -17.46 11.48
C ASN A 167 -13.75 -16.14 11.01
N SER A 168 -12.43 -15.97 11.10
CA SER A 168 -11.75 -14.77 10.59
C SER A 168 -11.87 -14.68 9.07
N PHE A 169 -11.71 -15.78 8.34
CA PHE A 169 -11.88 -15.80 6.89
C PHE A 169 -13.31 -15.44 6.47
N VAL A 170 -14.33 -16.01 7.13
CA VAL A 170 -15.74 -15.67 6.86
C VAL A 170 -15.98 -14.18 7.09
N LYS A 171 -15.55 -13.63 8.24
CA LYS A 171 -15.70 -12.20 8.54
C LYS A 171 -14.97 -11.31 7.54
N CYS A 172 -13.75 -11.66 7.13
CA CYS A 172 -13.01 -10.93 6.11
C CYS A 172 -13.74 -10.95 4.77
N ARG A 173 -14.24 -12.11 4.33
CA ARG A 173 -15.03 -12.25 3.09
C ARG A 173 -16.29 -11.39 3.13
N THR A 174 -17.04 -11.41 4.23
CA THR A 174 -18.25 -10.57 4.38
C THR A 174 -17.91 -9.09 4.32
N ARG A 175 -16.82 -8.64 4.96
CA ARG A 175 -16.39 -7.24 4.90
C ARG A 175 -16.00 -6.83 3.49
N ILE A 176 -15.21 -7.65 2.79
CA ILE A 176 -14.81 -7.40 1.40
C ILE A 176 -16.04 -7.35 0.49
N ALA A 177 -16.96 -8.31 0.62
CA ALA A 177 -18.21 -8.32 -0.14
C ALA A 177 -19.01 -7.02 0.03
N LYS A 178 -19.13 -6.54 1.28
CA LYS A 178 -19.78 -5.25 1.58
C LYS A 178 -19.09 -4.07 0.88
N TYR A 179 -17.76 -4.00 0.91
CA TYR A 179 -17.02 -2.95 0.21
C TYR A 179 -17.17 -3.01 -1.32
N LEU A 180 -17.26 -4.22 -1.88
CA LEU A 180 -17.44 -4.42 -3.32
C LEU A 180 -18.87 -4.08 -3.77
N GLN A 181 -19.90 -4.43 -3.00
CA GLN A 181 -21.30 -4.09 -3.30
C GLN A 181 -21.55 -2.57 -3.29
N VAL A 182 -20.95 -1.84 -2.34
CA VAL A 182 -21.05 -0.37 -2.30
C VAL A 182 -20.46 0.28 -3.55
N ARG A 183 -19.45 -0.34 -4.19
CA ARG A 183 -18.84 0.15 -5.43
C ARG A 183 -19.65 -0.13 -6.69
N VAL A 184 -20.51 -1.14 -6.69
CA VAL A 184 -21.37 -1.45 -7.86
C VAL A 184 -22.53 -0.47 -7.95
N CYS A 185 -23.01 0.07 -6.83
CA CYS A 185 -24.09 1.07 -6.79
C CYS A 185 -23.65 2.53 -7.04
N SER A 186 -22.39 2.80 -7.42
CA SER A 186 -21.89 4.18 -7.67
C SER A 186 -21.61 4.50 -9.14
N ASN A 187 -21.90 3.58 -10.07
CA ASN A 187 -21.50 3.70 -11.49
C ASN A 187 -22.67 3.92 -12.46
N GLU A 188 -23.90 4.18 -11.98
CA GLU A 188 -25.04 4.50 -12.87
C GLU A 188 -25.24 6.01 -13.14
N ASP A 189 -24.54 6.90 -12.45
CA ASP A 189 -24.71 8.37 -12.59
C ASP A 189 -23.83 9.04 -13.66
N TYR A 190 -23.10 8.27 -14.47
CA TYR A 190 -22.28 8.81 -15.58
C TYR A 190 -22.60 8.14 -16.92
N ARG A 191 -23.82 8.36 -17.44
CA ARG A 191 -24.07 8.37 -18.88
C ARG A 191 -24.80 9.65 -19.25
N GLY A 192 -24.01 10.59 -19.77
CA GLY A 192 -24.38 11.96 -20.03
C GLY A 192 -25.43 12.15 -21.12
N GLU A 193 -26.00 13.36 -21.06
CA GLU A 193 -26.63 14.10 -22.14
C GLU A 193 -26.02 13.79 -23.51
N VAL A 194 -26.88 13.39 -24.44
CA VAL A 194 -26.70 13.72 -25.85
C VAL A 194 -27.96 14.43 -26.30
N VAL A 195 -27.84 15.75 -26.40
CA VAL A 195 -28.81 16.65 -27.01
C VAL A 195 -28.78 16.45 -28.52
N GLY A 196 -29.93 16.25 -29.17
CA GLY A 196 -30.12 16.68 -30.56
C GLY A 196 -30.78 15.71 -31.56
N ALA A 197 -31.97 16.13 -32.01
CA ALA A 197 -32.53 15.98 -33.37
C ALA A 197 -33.36 14.74 -33.75
N LYS A 198 -34.69 14.92 -33.60
CA LYS A 198 -35.74 14.80 -34.64
C LYS A 198 -35.83 13.52 -35.48
N GLY A 199 -36.80 12.67 -35.10
CA GLY A 199 -38.01 12.34 -35.88
C GLY A 199 -37.89 11.49 -37.15
N LEU A 200 -38.50 10.29 -37.12
CA LEU A 200 -39.61 9.93 -38.02
C LEU A 200 -40.29 8.63 -37.54
N ARG A 201 -41.63 8.64 -37.51
CA ARG A 201 -42.49 7.46 -37.31
C ARG A 201 -42.70 6.75 -38.65
N VAL A 202 -42.55 5.43 -38.68
CA VAL A 202 -43.34 4.45 -39.47
C VAL A 202 -43.09 3.10 -38.77
N GLY A 203 -44.00 2.19 -38.46
CA GLY A 203 -45.39 1.92 -38.78
C GLY A 203 -45.55 0.40 -38.57
N ARG A 204 -46.52 -0.02 -37.75
CA ARG A 204 -46.85 -1.44 -37.49
C ARG A 204 -47.03 -2.22 -38.80
N ARG A 205 -46.58 -3.47 -38.85
CA ARG A 205 -47.33 -4.59 -39.46
C ARG A 205 -46.95 -5.92 -38.78
N ARG A 206 -47.95 -6.52 -38.13
CA ARG A 206 -48.07 -7.97 -37.92
C ARG A 206 -48.18 -8.64 -39.28
N MET A 207 -47.57 -9.80 -39.47
CA MET A 207 -48.16 -10.97 -40.15
C MET A 207 -47.36 -12.19 -39.69
N GLY A 208 -48.07 -13.24 -39.28
CA GLY A 208 -47.50 -14.50 -38.82
C GLY A 208 -47.30 -15.54 -39.93
N ASN A 209 -46.95 -16.72 -39.44
CA ASN A 209 -46.92 -18.05 -40.05
C ASN A 209 -45.82 -18.32 -41.08
N ASN A 210 -44.83 -19.14 -40.67
CA ASN A 210 -44.93 -20.59 -40.83
C ASN A 210 -44.23 -21.29 -39.67
#